data_AF-A0A6I2G7N8-F1
#
_entry.id   AF-A0A6I2G7N8-F1
#
_cell.length_a   1.000
_cell.length_b   1.000
_cell.length_c   1.000
_cell.angle_alpha   90.00
_cell.angle_beta   90.00
_cell.angle_gamma   90.00
#
_symmetry.space_group_name_H-M   'P 1'
#
loop_
_entity.id
_entity.type
_entity.pdbx_description
1 polymer ?
#
loop_
_entity_poly.entity_id
_entity_poly.type
_entity_poly.pdbx_seq_one_letter_code
_entity_poly.pdbx_strand_id
1 'polypeptide(L)'
;MQTRIARRVPSKNTEVEGNIMSGNSVQSEHDVAGKAQGHMADVVASVKAILAKVTTSVDSSRPGFKGVAAVAFNQAADAWDGENKRLNDILNSIEQQVGTGVASFRHLDAENEAGFKTLTNL
;
A
#
# COMPACT_ATOMS: atom_id res chain seq x y z
N MET A 1 40.54 53.60 -14.77
CA MET A 1 40.17 52.43 -15.61
C MET A 1 40.78 51.17 -14.99
N GLN A 2 39.98 50.12 -14.90
CA GLN A 2 40.26 48.78 -14.32
C GLN A 2 41.51 48.14 -14.99
N THR A 3 42.30 47.29 -14.34
CA THR A 3 42.05 45.83 -14.23
C THR A 3 43.08 45.21 -13.25
N ARG A 4 42.69 44.90 -12.01
CA ARG A 4 42.39 43.56 -11.43
C ARG A 4 43.50 42.50 -11.47
N ILE A 5 44.04 42.28 -10.26
CA ILE A 5 44.87 41.18 -9.78
C ILE A 5 44.14 39.83 -9.97
N ALA A 6 44.69 38.94 -10.79
CA ALA A 6 44.23 37.56 -10.89
C ALA A 6 44.86 36.71 -9.77
N ARG A 7 44.28 36.77 -8.57
CA ARG A 7 44.57 35.83 -7.49
C ARG A 7 43.76 34.55 -7.77
N ARG A 8 44.43 33.49 -8.23
CA ARG A 8 43.83 32.16 -8.43
C ARG A 8 43.38 31.61 -7.08
N VAL A 9 42.07 31.62 -6.82
CA VAL A 9 41.46 30.93 -5.68
C VAL A 9 41.29 29.46 -6.09
N PRO A 10 41.73 28.48 -5.30
CA PRO A 10 41.39 27.09 -5.55
C PRO A 10 39.90 26.86 -5.21
N SER A 11 39.13 26.41 -6.21
CA SER A 11 37.76 25.92 -6.03
C SER A 11 37.81 24.64 -5.20
N LYS A 12 37.53 24.75 -3.91
CA LYS A 12 37.03 23.64 -3.10
C LYS A 12 35.56 23.94 -2.89
N ASN A 13 34.67 23.20 -3.56
CA ASN A 13 33.28 22.89 -3.15
C ASN A 13 32.41 22.49 -4.37
N THR A 14 32.70 21.34 -4.97
CA THR A 14 31.77 20.71 -5.95
C THR A 14 31.58 19.21 -5.71
N GLU A 15 31.74 18.73 -4.48
CA GLU A 15 31.63 17.29 -4.15
C GLU A 15 30.59 16.96 -3.07
N VAL A 16 29.55 17.77 -2.88
CA VAL A 16 28.54 17.51 -1.81
C VAL A 16 27.14 17.19 -2.35
N GLU A 17 26.85 17.38 -3.63
CA GLU A 17 25.46 17.31 -4.12
C GLU A 17 25.01 15.93 -4.64
N GLY A 18 25.92 14.96 -4.77
CA GLY A 18 25.60 13.64 -5.34
C GLY A 18 24.92 12.65 -4.38
N ASN A 19 25.16 12.75 -3.07
CA ASN A 19 24.84 11.67 -2.13
C ASN A 19 23.64 11.95 -1.19
N ILE A 20 23.20 13.21 -1.08
CA ILE A 20 22.11 13.61 -0.16
C ILE A 20 20.73 13.45 -0.81
N MET A 21 20.64 13.54 -2.15
CA MET A 21 19.36 13.47 -2.86
C MET A 21 18.81 12.05 -3.02
N SER A 22 19.66 11.02 -3.03
CA SER A 22 19.24 9.61 -3.20
C SER A 22 18.70 8.96 -1.92
N GLY A 23 19.31 9.25 -0.75
CA GLY A 23 18.85 8.70 0.53
C GLY A 23 17.51 9.31 0.97
N ASN A 24 17.29 10.59 0.69
CA ASN A 24 16.02 11.26 0.99
C ASN A 24 14.87 10.81 0.07
N SER A 25 15.14 10.47 -1.19
CA SER A 25 14.10 9.97 -2.11
C SER A 25 13.64 8.56 -1.74
N VAL A 26 14.56 7.65 -1.39
CA VAL A 26 14.23 6.27 -1.00
C VAL A 26 13.43 6.23 0.31
N GLN A 27 13.84 7.02 1.32
CA GLN A 27 13.08 7.13 2.56
C GLN A 27 11.66 7.68 2.31
N SER A 28 11.53 8.68 1.42
CA SER A 28 10.23 9.22 1.01
C SER A 28 9.37 8.17 0.30
N GLU A 29 9.94 7.33 -0.56
CA GLU A 29 9.23 6.26 -1.26
C GLU A 29 8.75 5.16 -0.29
N HIS A 30 9.55 4.79 0.70
CA HIS A 30 9.13 3.87 1.77
C HIS A 30 7.97 4.41 2.62
N ASP A 31 7.98 5.71 2.90
CA ASP A 31 6.89 6.37 3.63
C ASP A 31 5.61 6.42 2.80
N VAL A 32 5.72 6.68 1.50
CA VAL A 32 4.57 6.63 0.56
C VAL A 32 4.02 5.21 0.45
N ALA A 33 4.88 4.19 0.31
CA ALA A 33 4.47 2.80 0.24
C ALA A 33 3.78 2.34 1.53
N GLY A 34 4.31 2.73 2.70
CA GLY A 34 3.69 2.45 4.00
C GLY A 34 2.33 3.12 4.17
N LYS A 35 2.20 4.39 3.74
CA LYS A 35 0.90 5.10 3.73
C LYS A 35 -0.10 4.46 2.79
N ALA A 36 0.33 4.03 1.60
CA ALA A 36 -0.52 3.33 0.65
C ALA A 36 -1.02 1.99 1.22
N GLN A 37 -0.15 1.22 1.89
CA GLN A 37 -0.55 0.02 2.62
C GLN A 37 -1.60 0.32 3.70
N GLY A 38 -1.38 1.33 4.53
CA GLY A 38 -2.34 1.74 5.56
C GLY A 38 -3.70 2.11 4.95
N HIS A 39 -3.70 2.93 3.90
CA HIS A 39 -4.92 3.32 3.21
C HIS A 39 -5.66 2.12 2.60
N MET A 40 -4.93 1.17 2.01
CA MET A 40 -5.55 -0.04 1.47
C MET A 40 -6.14 -0.93 2.56
N ALA A 41 -5.48 -1.05 3.72
CA ALA A 41 -6.02 -1.76 4.87
C ALA A 41 -7.32 -1.10 5.38
N ASP A 42 -7.36 0.24 5.45
CA ASP A 42 -8.55 1.01 5.83
C ASP A 42 -9.70 0.79 4.83
N VAL A 43 -9.41 0.82 3.53
CA VAL A 43 -10.40 0.54 2.48
C VAL A 43 -10.93 -0.88 2.59
N VAL A 44 -10.05 -1.88 2.77
CA VAL A 44 -10.43 -3.28 2.97
C VAL A 44 -11.34 -3.43 4.20
N ALA A 45 -10.97 -2.81 5.33
CA ALA A 45 -11.78 -2.81 6.53
C ALA A 45 -13.17 -2.17 6.31
N SER A 46 -13.22 -1.05 5.59
CA SER A 46 -14.46 -0.36 5.24
C SER A 46 -15.38 -1.23 4.37
N VAL A 47 -14.83 -1.89 3.34
CA VAL A 47 -15.60 -2.80 2.48
C VAL A 47 -16.12 -4.00 3.27
N LYS A 48 -15.29 -4.63 4.11
CA LYS A 48 -15.72 -5.72 5.00
C LYS A 48 -16.86 -5.30 5.92
N ALA A 49 -16.80 -4.08 6.46
CA ALA A 49 -17.87 -3.53 7.30
C ALA A 49 -19.18 -3.31 6.50
N ILE A 50 -19.11 -2.86 5.25
CA ILE A 50 -20.28 -2.74 4.37
C ILE A 50 -20.89 -4.11 4.09
N LEU A 51 -20.06 -5.10 3.75
CA LEU A 51 -20.51 -6.47 3.51
C LEU A 51 -21.25 -7.04 4.73
N ALA A 52 -20.71 -6.85 5.93
CA ALA A 52 -21.36 -7.27 7.18
C ALA A 52 -22.73 -6.60 7.40
N LYS A 53 -22.88 -5.32 7.04
CA LYS A 53 -24.16 -4.61 7.11
C LYS A 53 -25.17 -5.20 6.13
N VAL A 54 -24.75 -5.52 4.91
CA VAL A 54 -25.62 -6.16 3.91
C VAL A 54 -26.07 -7.53 4.41
N THR A 55 -25.16 -8.37 4.92
CA THR A 55 -25.52 -9.67 5.52
C THR A 55 -26.54 -9.51 6.65
N THR A 56 -26.32 -8.57 7.57
CA THR A 56 -27.29 -8.26 8.63
C THR A 56 -28.66 -7.86 8.05
N SER A 57 -28.69 -7.08 6.97
CA SER A 57 -29.93 -6.69 6.31
C SER A 57 -30.65 -7.86 5.63
N VAL A 58 -29.90 -8.78 5.04
CA VAL A 58 -30.44 -10.02 4.44
C VAL A 58 -31.05 -10.90 5.54
N ASP A 59 -30.31 -11.14 6.62
CA ASP A 59 -30.77 -11.98 7.73
C ASP A 59 -32.00 -11.41 8.43
N SER A 60 -32.02 -10.09 8.66
CA SER A 60 -33.17 -9.43 9.28
C SER A 60 -34.42 -9.43 8.39
N SER A 61 -34.27 -9.54 7.06
CA SER A 61 -35.39 -9.62 6.13
C SER A 61 -35.97 -11.03 6.01
N ARG A 62 -35.19 -12.07 6.34
CA ARG A 62 -35.54 -13.49 6.19
C ARG A 62 -36.89 -13.88 6.84
N PRO A 63 -37.24 -13.41 8.06
CA PRO A 63 -38.53 -13.74 8.68
C PRO A 63 -39.75 -13.15 7.97
N GLY A 64 -39.57 -12.10 7.17
CA GLY A 64 -40.65 -11.37 6.51
C GLY A 64 -41.27 -12.11 5.31
N PHE A 65 -40.54 -13.07 4.73
CA PHE A 65 -41.03 -13.85 3.60
C PHE A 65 -41.74 -15.13 4.05
N LYS A 66 -42.79 -15.54 3.31
CA LYS A 66 -43.59 -16.74 3.56
C LYS A 66 -43.84 -17.53 2.27
N GLY A 67 -44.11 -18.82 2.39
CA GLY A 67 -44.44 -19.69 1.26
C GLY A 67 -43.33 -19.73 0.20
N VAL A 68 -43.70 -19.68 -1.08
CA VAL A 68 -42.75 -19.71 -2.21
C VAL A 68 -41.75 -18.55 -2.16
N ALA A 69 -42.16 -17.37 -1.69
CA ALA A 69 -41.27 -16.22 -1.54
C ALA A 69 -40.17 -16.47 -0.49
N ALA A 70 -40.48 -17.22 0.58
CA ALA A 70 -39.46 -17.61 1.57
C ALA A 70 -38.41 -18.56 0.97
N VAL A 71 -38.84 -19.49 0.12
CA VAL A 71 -37.93 -20.41 -0.57
C VAL A 71 -36.98 -19.64 -1.49
N ALA A 72 -37.52 -18.76 -2.33
CA ALA A 72 -36.71 -17.93 -3.24
C ALA A 72 -35.77 -16.99 -2.47
N PHE A 73 -36.25 -16.39 -1.38
CA PHE A 73 -35.41 -15.54 -0.54
C PHE A 73 -34.28 -16.33 0.13
N ASN A 74 -34.56 -17.51 0.66
CA ASN A 74 -33.53 -18.36 1.26
C ASN A 74 -32.46 -18.75 0.24
N GLN A 75 -32.83 -19.09 -0.99
CA GLN A 75 -31.86 -19.37 -2.05
C GLN A 75 -30.98 -18.16 -2.37
N ALA A 76 -31.58 -16.97 -2.43
CA ALA A 76 -30.83 -15.73 -2.65
C ALA A 76 -29.91 -15.40 -1.46
N ALA A 77 -30.36 -15.63 -0.23
CA ALA A 77 -29.57 -15.44 0.98
C ALA A 77 -28.37 -16.40 1.04
N ASP A 78 -28.58 -17.68 0.72
CA ASP A 78 -27.50 -18.67 0.70
C ASP A 78 -26.48 -18.35 -0.41
N ALA A 79 -26.95 -17.87 -1.57
CA ALA A 79 -26.07 -17.39 -2.64
C ALA A 79 -25.29 -16.13 -2.22
N TRP A 80 -25.94 -15.21 -1.51
CA TRP A 80 -25.29 -14.05 -0.90
C TRP A 80 -24.20 -14.46 0.09
N ASP A 81 -24.46 -15.43 0.97
CA ASP A 81 -23.46 -15.91 1.94
C ASP A 81 -22.22 -16.48 1.25
N GLY A 82 -22.42 -17.24 0.18
CA GLY A 82 -21.32 -17.77 -0.65
C GLY A 82 -20.49 -16.64 -1.29
N GLU A 83 -21.15 -15.65 -1.88
CA GLU A 83 -20.46 -14.50 -2.49
C GLU A 83 -19.77 -13.61 -1.45
N ASN A 84 -20.42 -13.37 -0.31
CA ASN A 84 -19.86 -12.62 0.80
C ASN A 84 -18.55 -13.28 1.30
N LYS A 85 -18.54 -14.61 1.44
CA LYS A 85 -17.31 -15.35 1.77
C LYS A 85 -16.23 -15.14 0.71
N ARG A 86 -16.56 -15.31 -0.57
CA ARG A 86 -15.62 -15.13 -1.69
C ARG A 86 -15.01 -13.72 -1.70
N LEU A 87 -15.82 -12.69 -1.46
CA LEU A 87 -15.38 -11.31 -1.41
C LEU A 87 -14.43 -11.06 -0.22
N ASN A 88 -14.75 -11.61 0.96
CA ASN A 88 -13.86 -11.51 2.12
C ASN A 88 -12.50 -12.17 1.87
N ASP A 89 -12.48 -13.33 1.20
CA ASP A 89 -11.24 -14.03 0.85
C ASP A 89 -10.39 -13.20 -0.13
N ILE A 90 -11.01 -12.59 -1.14
CA ILE A 90 -10.33 -11.70 -2.08
C ILE A 90 -9.75 -10.47 -1.37
N LEU A 91 -10.52 -9.84 -0.49
CA LEU A 91 -10.08 -8.68 0.28
C LEU A 91 -8.88 -9.01 1.19
N ASN A 92 -8.89 -10.20 1.81
CA ASN A 92 -7.75 -10.71 2.58
C ASN A 92 -6.51 -10.91 1.69
N SER A 93 -6.69 -11.48 0.49
CA SER A 93 -5.60 -11.68 -0.45
C SER A 93 -4.98 -10.35 -0.90
N ILE A 94 -5.81 -9.33 -1.15
CA ILE A 94 -5.32 -7.99 -1.53
C ILE A 94 -4.47 -7.40 -0.41
N GLU A 95 -4.97 -7.44 0.84
CA GLU A 95 -4.26 -6.95 2.01
C GLU A 95 -2.89 -7.63 2.18
N GLN A 96 -2.83 -8.95 2.00
CA GLN A 96 -1.59 -9.74 2.03
C GLN A 96 -0.61 -9.38 0.91
N GLN A 97 -1.09 -9.24 -0.33
CA GLN A 97 -0.26 -8.89 -1.47
C GLN A 97 0.37 -7.51 -1.31
N VAL A 98 -0.39 -6.53 -0.78
CA VAL A 98 0.11 -5.19 -0.52
C VAL A 98 1.16 -5.21 0.59
N GLY A 99 0.90 -5.91 1.69
CA GLY A 99 1.89 -6.07 2.76
C GLY A 99 3.17 -6.73 2.27
N THR A 100 3.05 -7.77 1.44
CA THR A 100 4.19 -8.45 0.81
C THR A 100 4.95 -7.50 -0.12
N GLY A 101 4.25 -6.74 -0.96
CA GLY A 101 4.85 -5.78 -1.88
C GLY A 101 5.66 -4.70 -1.17
N VAL A 102 5.12 -4.13 -0.08
CA VAL A 102 5.86 -3.14 0.73
C VAL A 102 7.09 -3.74 1.40
N ALA A 103 6.99 -4.97 1.91
CA ALA A 103 8.13 -5.66 2.51
C ALA A 103 9.22 -5.97 1.47
N SER A 104 8.85 -6.48 0.29
CA SER A 104 9.77 -6.74 -0.81
C SER A 104 10.43 -5.46 -1.33
N PHE A 105 9.67 -4.37 -1.47
CA PHE A 105 10.21 -3.07 -1.88
C PHE A 105 11.29 -2.58 -0.90
N ARG A 106 11.01 -2.63 0.40
CA ARG A 106 11.98 -2.29 1.46
C ARG A 106 13.22 -3.16 1.44
N HIS A 107 13.06 -4.45 1.17
CA HIS A 107 14.17 -5.38 1.12
C HIS A 107 15.09 -5.11 -0.07
N LEU A 108 14.53 -4.94 -1.26
CA LEU A 108 15.29 -4.64 -2.48
C LEU A 108 16.07 -3.33 -2.36
N ASP A 109 15.50 -2.29 -1.77
CA ASP A 109 16.21 -1.04 -1.56
C ASP A 109 17.37 -1.17 -0.55
N ALA A 110 17.19 -1.96 0.51
CA ALA A 110 18.26 -2.26 1.45
C ALA A 110 19.42 -3.05 0.80
N GLU A 111 19.09 -4.00 -0.07
CA GLU A 111 20.10 -4.74 -0.84
C GLU A 111 20.83 -3.84 -1.84
N ASN A 112 20.12 -2.98 -2.54
CA ASN A 112 20.69 -2.01 -3.48
C ASN A 112 21.64 -1.04 -2.77
N GLU A 113 21.24 -0.49 -1.63
CA GLU A 113 22.08 0.41 -0.82
C GLU A 113 23.34 -0.30 -0.32
N ALA A 114 23.22 -1.53 0.17
CA ALA A 114 24.35 -2.33 0.63
C ALA A 114 25.31 -2.68 -0.53
N GLY A 115 24.77 -3.04 -1.70
CA GLY A 115 25.54 -3.31 -2.90
C GLY A 115 26.28 -2.07 -3.41
N PHE A 116 25.61 -0.92 -3.42
CA PHE A 116 26.21 0.35 -3.83
C PHE A 116 27.38 0.76 -2.90
N LYS A 117 27.20 0.68 -1.58
CA LYS A 117 28.29 0.92 -0.60
C LYS A 117 29.49 0.01 -0.84
N THR A 118 29.21 -1.29 -1.05
CA THR A 118 30.24 -2.29 -1.34
C THR A 118 31.02 -1.97 -2.63
N LEU A 119 30.34 -1.49 -3.68
CA LEU A 119 30.97 -1.12 -4.95
C LEU A 119 31.73 0.21 -4.91
N THR A 120 31.32 1.14 -4.04
CA THR A 120 31.90 2.49 -3.96
C THR A 120 32.99 2.63 -2.90
N ASN A 121 33.27 1.60 -2.09
CA ASN A 121 34.20 1.65 -0.95
C ASN A 121 33.90 2.80 0.03
N LEU A 122 32.62 3.14 0.17
CA LEU A 122 32.07 4.07 1.18
C LEU A 122 31.28 3.27 2.21
#